data_AF-A0A511TBS3-F1
#
_entry.id   AF-A0A511TBS3-F1
#
_cell.length_a   1.000
_cell.length_b   1.000
_cell.length_c   1.000
_cell.angle_alpha   90.00
_cell.angle_beta   90.00
_cell.angle_gamma   90.00
#
_symmetry.space_group_name_H-M   'P 1'
#
loop_
_entity.id
_entity.type
_entity.pdbx_description
1 polymer ?
#
loop_
_entity_poly.entity_id
_entity_poly.type
_entity_poly.pdbx_seq_one_letter_code
_entity_poly.pdbx_strand_id
1 'polypeptide(L)'
;MGLLDIFTGGSGPEKALKLKPKVTQKYGDPATRQKAIQQLGEMKYPEAVSVLLARFTITVDPLTTDADEKEHTFELVKAFGKDAVPPIVEFLSKTEPATSWALRLLGELVTEDEVTEACVKALQHLSSTYTKNPEKKVVLLHHVTGRQDARIPPVVVPFLADMSDDVKIAALKALASFKYEPAREPMLALLTADETARRVQTSALSALADSGFSVGEQRARVESLLVEPYVLDKDGRIQRRA
;
A
#
# COMPACT_ATOMS: atom_id res chain seq x y z
N MET A 1 -31.99 -22.08 -23.95
CA MET A 1 -32.11 -21.90 -22.48
C MET A 1 -33.06 -22.98 -21.97
N GLY A 2 -32.53 -24.06 -21.42
CA GLY A 2 -33.29 -25.28 -21.10
C GLY A 2 -33.62 -25.43 -19.62
N LEU A 3 -34.78 -26.00 -19.33
CA LEU A 3 -35.36 -26.29 -18.00
C LEU A 3 -34.49 -27.20 -17.09
N LEU A 4 -33.36 -27.73 -17.58
CA LEU A 4 -32.42 -28.55 -16.79
C LEU A 4 -31.33 -27.73 -16.08
N ASP A 5 -31.16 -26.45 -16.42
CA ASP A 5 -30.19 -25.55 -15.77
C ASP A 5 -30.63 -25.11 -14.36
N ILE A 6 -31.90 -25.37 -14.02
CA ILE A 6 -32.52 -24.98 -12.74
C ILE A 6 -32.29 -26.05 -11.65
N PHE A 7 -31.97 -27.30 -12.02
CA PHE A 7 -31.84 -28.43 -11.09
C PHE A 7 -30.40 -28.92 -10.87
N THR A 8 -29.42 -28.38 -11.60
CA THR A 8 -28.01 -28.50 -11.23
C THR A 8 -27.58 -27.12 -10.78
N GLY A 9 -27.31 -26.91 -9.49
CA GLY A 9 -26.95 -25.58 -8.95
C GLY A 9 -25.74 -25.00 -9.68
N GLY A 10 -26.01 -24.15 -10.68
CA GLY A 10 -25.14 -23.89 -11.82
C GLY A 10 -23.68 -23.64 -11.47
N SER A 11 -22.77 -24.32 -12.17
CA SER A 11 -21.34 -23.98 -12.19
C SER A 11 -21.16 -22.74 -13.06
N GLY A 12 -21.02 -21.58 -12.44
CA GLY A 12 -20.78 -20.34 -13.17
C GLY A 12 -20.37 -19.18 -12.27
N PRO A 13 -19.94 -18.05 -12.88
CA PRO A 13 -19.48 -16.84 -12.18
C PRO A 13 -20.40 -16.37 -11.04
N GLU A 14 -21.72 -16.39 -11.25
CA GLU A 14 -22.69 -15.94 -10.24
C GLU A 14 -22.66 -16.77 -8.95
N LYS A 15 -22.31 -18.07 -9.05
CA LYS A 15 -22.23 -18.94 -7.87
C LYS A 15 -21.05 -18.56 -6.99
N ALA A 16 -19.93 -18.12 -7.58
CA ALA A 16 -18.79 -17.61 -6.82
C ALA A 16 -19.21 -16.36 -6.02
N LEU A 17 -19.87 -15.40 -6.68
CA LEU A 17 -20.33 -14.16 -6.05
C LEU A 17 -21.27 -14.40 -4.85
N LYS A 18 -22.13 -15.42 -4.94
CA LYS A 18 -23.06 -15.81 -3.86
C LYS A 18 -22.35 -16.36 -2.61
N LEU A 19 -21.06 -16.71 -2.68
CA LEU A 19 -20.29 -17.19 -1.53
C LEU A 19 -19.69 -16.07 -0.67
N LYS A 20 -19.69 -14.82 -1.15
CA LYS A 20 -19.11 -13.68 -0.42
C LYS A 20 -19.60 -13.55 1.03
N PRO A 21 -20.92 -13.62 1.34
CA PRO A 21 -21.39 -13.52 2.71
C PRO A 21 -20.83 -14.61 3.63
N LYS A 22 -20.56 -15.80 3.09
CA LYS A 22 -19.96 -16.90 3.85
C LYS A 22 -18.48 -16.62 4.12
N VAL A 23 -17.71 -16.23 3.10
CA VAL A 23 -16.28 -15.92 3.26
C VAL A 23 -16.04 -14.78 4.25
N THR A 24 -16.93 -13.78 4.27
CA THR A 24 -16.83 -12.62 5.17
C THR A 24 -17.62 -12.78 6.48
N GLN A 25 -18.02 -13.99 6.84
CA GLN A 25 -18.79 -14.25 8.06
C GLN A 25 -17.90 -14.10 9.31
N LYS A 26 -17.87 -12.90 9.90
CA LYS A 26 -17.02 -12.61 11.08
C LYS A 26 -17.39 -13.45 12.31
N TYR A 27 -18.69 -13.66 12.54
CA TYR A 27 -19.21 -14.41 13.69
C TYR A 27 -19.90 -15.69 13.21
N GLY A 28 -19.53 -16.83 13.78
CA GLY A 28 -20.08 -18.14 13.44
C GLY A 28 -19.01 -19.21 13.32
N ASP A 29 -19.44 -20.39 12.88
CA ASP A 29 -18.59 -21.57 12.73
C ASP A 29 -17.52 -21.36 11.65
N PRO A 30 -16.21 -21.44 11.99
CA PRO A 30 -15.11 -21.38 11.02
C PRO A 30 -15.25 -22.36 9.86
N ALA A 31 -15.84 -23.54 10.08
CA ALA A 31 -16.03 -24.54 9.02
C ALA A 31 -16.88 -24.00 7.85
N THR A 32 -17.81 -23.08 8.13
CA THR A 32 -18.62 -22.42 7.08
C THR A 32 -17.76 -21.55 6.17
N ARG A 33 -16.82 -20.78 6.73
CA ARG A 33 -15.88 -19.96 5.96
C ARG A 33 -14.90 -20.84 5.19
N GLN A 34 -14.27 -21.79 5.87
CA GLN A 34 -13.26 -22.67 5.28
C GLN A 34 -13.83 -23.46 4.10
N LYS A 35 -15.04 -24.01 4.23
CA LYS A 35 -15.72 -24.69 3.11
C LYS A 35 -16.00 -23.76 1.93
N ALA A 36 -16.40 -22.51 2.19
CA ALA A 36 -16.64 -21.54 1.13
C ALA A 36 -15.34 -21.10 0.43
N ILE A 37 -14.26 -20.88 1.20
CA ILE A 37 -12.92 -20.56 0.69
C ILE A 37 -12.42 -21.69 -0.20
N GLN A 38 -12.47 -22.94 0.28
CA GLN A 38 -12.07 -24.12 -0.49
C GLN A 38 -12.89 -24.26 -1.78
N GLN A 39 -14.21 -24.11 -1.67
CA GLN A 39 -15.12 -24.18 -2.81
C GLN A 39 -14.79 -23.12 -3.88
N LEU A 40 -14.40 -21.91 -3.48
CA LEU A 40 -13.98 -20.85 -4.40
C LEU A 40 -12.65 -21.18 -5.07
N GLY A 41 -11.69 -21.77 -4.36
CA GLY A 41 -10.43 -22.22 -4.94
C GLY A 41 -10.59 -23.27 -6.03
N GLU A 42 -11.64 -24.09 -5.93
CA GLU A 42 -12.01 -25.09 -6.94
C GLU A 42 -12.75 -24.48 -8.15
N MET A 43 -13.35 -23.30 -7.98
CA MET A 43 -14.05 -22.56 -9.04
C MET A 43 -13.03 -21.81 -9.89
N LYS A 44 -12.58 -22.40 -11.00
CA LYS A 44 -11.60 -21.81 -11.94
C LYS A 44 -12.14 -20.62 -12.76
N TYR A 45 -12.76 -19.63 -12.11
CA TYR A 45 -13.26 -18.38 -12.71
C TYR A 45 -12.69 -17.15 -11.99
N PRO A 46 -12.38 -16.04 -12.69
CA PRO A 46 -11.85 -14.83 -12.06
C PRO A 46 -12.73 -14.23 -10.95
N GLU A 47 -14.05 -14.39 -11.02
CA GLU A 47 -14.99 -13.92 -9.98
C GLU A 47 -14.77 -14.62 -8.65
N ALA A 48 -14.25 -15.85 -8.65
CA ALA A 48 -13.88 -16.54 -7.43
C ALA A 48 -12.72 -15.84 -6.72
N VAL A 49 -11.74 -15.33 -7.47
CA VAL A 49 -10.61 -14.55 -6.94
C VAL A 49 -11.13 -13.29 -6.24
N SER A 50 -12.03 -12.53 -6.87
CA SER A 50 -12.62 -11.32 -6.28
C SER A 50 -13.32 -11.60 -4.95
N VAL A 51 -13.94 -12.77 -4.80
CA VAL A 51 -14.62 -13.17 -3.56
C VAL A 51 -13.63 -13.68 -2.51
N LEU A 52 -12.60 -14.45 -2.91
CA LEU A 52 -11.52 -14.89 -2.03
C LEU A 52 -10.80 -13.68 -1.41
N LEU A 53 -10.49 -12.65 -2.21
CA LEU A 53 -9.84 -11.42 -1.75
C LEU A 53 -10.62 -10.71 -0.62
N ALA A 54 -11.96 -10.85 -0.59
CA ALA A 54 -12.77 -10.29 0.48
C ALA A 54 -12.44 -10.89 1.86
N ARG A 55 -11.87 -12.11 1.94
CA ARG A 55 -11.45 -12.71 3.22
C ARG A 55 -10.40 -11.87 3.93
N PHE A 56 -9.51 -11.20 3.19
CA PHE A 56 -8.46 -10.38 3.78
C PHE A 56 -8.99 -9.13 4.49
N THR A 57 -10.22 -8.70 4.17
CA THR A 57 -10.83 -7.49 4.71
C THR A 57 -11.46 -7.62 6.10
N ILE A 58 -11.55 -8.86 6.61
CA ILE A 58 -12.09 -9.13 7.94
C ILE A 58 -11.02 -9.78 8.81
N THR A 59 -11.15 -9.58 10.12
CA THR A 59 -10.41 -10.30 11.15
C THR A 59 -11.39 -11.07 12.00
N VAL A 60 -11.09 -12.34 12.27
CA VAL A 60 -11.92 -13.24 13.08
C VAL A 60 -11.15 -13.75 14.29
N ASP A 61 -11.87 -14.19 15.33
CA ASP A 61 -11.29 -14.81 16.51
C ASP A 61 -11.46 -16.35 16.46
N PRO A 62 -10.46 -17.13 16.91
CA PRO A 62 -9.14 -16.69 17.38
C PRO A 62 -8.23 -16.25 16.23
N LEU A 63 -7.26 -15.38 16.52
CA LEU A 63 -6.32 -14.84 15.52
C LEU A 63 -5.48 -15.90 14.80
N THR A 64 -5.25 -17.06 15.41
CA THR A 64 -4.59 -18.20 14.77
C THR A 64 -5.42 -18.73 13.60
N THR A 65 -6.72 -18.93 13.80
CA THR A 65 -7.64 -19.33 12.73
C THR A 65 -7.77 -18.26 11.65
N ASP A 66 -7.74 -16.97 12.02
CA ASP A 66 -7.73 -15.89 11.03
C ASP A 66 -6.49 -15.93 10.13
N ALA A 67 -5.32 -16.13 10.74
CA ALA A 67 -4.06 -16.23 10.02
C ALA A 67 -4.04 -17.45 9.08
N ASP A 68 -4.43 -18.63 9.57
CA ASP A 68 -4.48 -19.86 8.79
C ASP A 68 -5.45 -19.73 7.60
N GLU A 69 -6.64 -19.15 7.82
CA GLU A 69 -7.62 -18.94 6.75
C GLU A 69 -7.11 -17.94 5.69
N LYS A 70 -6.44 -16.86 6.09
CA LYS A 70 -5.86 -15.87 5.17
C LYS A 70 -4.71 -16.46 4.37
N GLU A 71 -3.85 -17.27 5.00
CA GLU A 71 -2.74 -17.92 4.29
C GLU A 71 -3.26 -19.00 3.33
N HIS A 72 -4.27 -19.80 3.72
CA HIS A 72 -4.93 -20.72 2.78
C HIS A 72 -5.58 -19.97 1.61
N THR A 73 -6.25 -18.85 1.89
CA THR A 73 -6.81 -17.98 0.83
C THR A 73 -5.72 -17.46 -0.10
N PHE A 74 -4.56 -17.09 0.44
CA PHE A 74 -3.41 -16.62 -0.34
C PHE A 74 -2.93 -17.68 -1.33
N GLU A 75 -2.68 -18.90 -0.86
CA GLU A 75 -2.25 -20.02 -1.71
C GLU A 75 -3.29 -20.37 -2.78
N LEU A 76 -4.59 -20.34 -2.43
CA LEU A 76 -5.65 -20.55 -3.41
C LEU A 76 -5.66 -19.47 -4.48
N VAL A 77 -5.56 -18.18 -4.14
CA VAL A 77 -5.51 -17.09 -5.13
C VAL A 77 -4.27 -17.19 -6.00
N LYS A 78 -3.12 -17.51 -5.41
CA LYS A 78 -1.87 -17.74 -6.13
C LYS A 78 -1.99 -18.88 -7.15
N ALA A 79 -2.73 -19.94 -6.83
CA ALA A 79 -2.95 -21.07 -7.74
C ALA A 79 -3.73 -20.72 -9.03
N PHE A 80 -4.43 -19.58 -9.08
CA PHE A 80 -5.04 -19.06 -10.31
C PHE A 80 -4.00 -18.45 -11.27
N GLY A 81 -2.77 -18.21 -10.82
CA GLY A 81 -1.70 -17.66 -11.65
C GLY A 81 -2.06 -16.29 -12.22
N LYS A 82 -1.81 -16.09 -13.52
CA LYS A 82 -2.02 -14.79 -14.19
C LYS A 82 -3.48 -14.35 -14.22
N ASP A 83 -4.44 -15.28 -14.15
CA ASP A 83 -5.88 -14.95 -14.14
C ASP A 83 -6.32 -14.22 -12.85
N ALA A 84 -5.54 -14.33 -11.76
CA ALA A 84 -5.79 -13.59 -10.53
C ALA A 84 -5.34 -12.12 -10.60
N VAL A 85 -4.46 -11.75 -11.54
CA VAL A 85 -3.84 -10.42 -11.56
C VAL A 85 -4.88 -9.30 -11.76
N PRO A 86 -5.80 -9.35 -12.74
CA PRO A 86 -6.79 -8.28 -12.91
C PRO A 86 -7.70 -8.09 -11.69
N PRO A 87 -8.27 -9.16 -11.07
CA PRO A 87 -9.01 -9.04 -9.81
C PRO A 87 -8.20 -8.42 -8.65
N ILE A 88 -6.91 -8.76 -8.51
CA ILE A 88 -6.06 -8.21 -7.45
C ILE A 88 -5.79 -6.72 -7.68
N VAL A 89 -5.52 -6.31 -8.93
CA VAL A 89 -5.32 -4.89 -9.28
C VAL A 89 -6.61 -4.08 -9.05
N GLU A 90 -7.76 -4.64 -9.43
CA GLU A 90 -9.06 -4.01 -9.15
C GLU A 90 -9.31 -3.88 -7.64
N PHE A 91 -9.01 -4.93 -6.88
CA PHE A 91 -9.13 -4.93 -5.42
C PHE A 91 -8.22 -3.87 -4.78
N LEU A 92 -6.96 -3.78 -5.21
CA LEU A 92 -6.00 -2.76 -4.75
C LEU A 92 -6.50 -1.35 -5.03
N SER A 93 -7.16 -1.13 -6.18
CA SER A 93 -7.72 0.16 -6.55
C SER A 93 -8.93 0.52 -5.68
N LYS A 94 -9.92 -0.37 -5.58
CA LYS A 94 -11.24 -0.09 -4.99
C LYS A 94 -11.35 -0.32 -3.48
N THR A 95 -10.47 -1.12 -2.90
CA THR A 95 -10.56 -1.54 -1.50
C THR A 95 -9.47 -0.86 -0.68
N GLU A 96 -9.86 -0.26 0.44
CA GLU A 96 -8.94 0.37 1.39
C GLU A 96 -8.22 -0.63 2.31
N PRO A 97 -8.92 -1.55 3.02
CA PRO A 97 -8.25 -2.54 3.83
C PRO A 97 -7.49 -3.58 2.99
N ALA A 98 -6.57 -4.30 3.63
CA ALA A 98 -5.84 -5.43 3.04
C ALA A 98 -4.94 -5.11 1.84
N THR A 99 -4.51 -3.86 1.69
CA THR A 99 -3.52 -3.43 0.69
C THR A 99 -2.25 -4.29 0.73
N SER A 100 -1.76 -4.64 1.93
CA SER A 100 -0.54 -5.47 2.09
C SER A 100 -0.70 -6.88 1.51
N TRP A 101 -1.87 -7.49 1.62
CA TRP A 101 -2.16 -8.80 1.03
C TRP A 101 -2.21 -8.74 -0.49
N ALA A 102 -2.85 -7.71 -1.05
CA ALA A 102 -2.89 -7.50 -2.49
C ALA A 102 -1.48 -7.32 -3.09
N LEU A 103 -0.63 -6.52 -2.44
CA LEU A 103 0.74 -6.32 -2.88
C LEU A 103 1.61 -7.59 -2.76
N ARG A 104 1.44 -8.37 -1.68
CA ARG A 104 2.09 -9.68 -1.55
C ARG A 104 1.69 -10.62 -2.70
N LEU A 105 0.39 -10.71 -3.01
CA LEU A 105 -0.10 -11.55 -4.10
C LEU A 105 0.43 -11.10 -5.46
N LEU A 106 0.47 -9.79 -5.74
CA LEU A 106 1.08 -9.29 -6.99
C LEU A 106 2.56 -9.64 -7.05
N GLY A 107 3.31 -9.52 -5.94
CA GLY A 107 4.72 -9.90 -5.88
C GLY A 107 5.01 -11.37 -6.20
N GLU A 108 4.05 -12.27 -5.97
CA GLU A 108 4.16 -13.68 -6.34
C GLU A 108 3.78 -13.97 -7.81
N LEU A 109 3.00 -13.09 -8.44
CA LEU A 109 2.32 -13.36 -9.71
C LEU A 109 2.85 -12.55 -10.89
N VAL A 110 3.46 -11.39 -10.65
CA VAL A 110 3.95 -10.47 -11.67
C VAL A 110 5.38 -10.01 -11.36
N THR A 111 6.01 -9.39 -12.35
CA THR A 111 7.36 -8.84 -12.19
C THR A 111 7.37 -7.66 -11.22
N GLU A 112 8.54 -7.35 -10.68
CA GLU A 112 8.73 -6.20 -9.79
C GLU A 112 8.33 -4.86 -10.45
N ASP A 113 8.56 -4.73 -11.76
CA ASP A 113 8.15 -3.57 -12.54
C ASP A 113 6.62 -3.42 -12.60
N GLU A 114 5.90 -4.51 -12.83
CA GLU A 114 4.43 -4.54 -12.84
C GLU A 114 3.83 -4.24 -11.46
N VAL A 115 4.44 -4.75 -10.37
CA VAL A 115 4.04 -4.37 -8.99
C VAL A 115 4.25 -2.88 -8.76
N THR A 116 5.39 -2.34 -9.20
CA THR A 116 5.72 -0.91 -9.06
C THR A 116 4.72 -0.06 -9.84
N GLU A 117 4.37 -0.45 -11.07
CA GLU A 117 3.35 0.21 -11.87
C GLU A 117 1.99 0.24 -11.17
N ALA A 118 1.56 -0.88 -10.58
CA ALA A 118 0.31 -0.95 -9.81
C ALA A 118 0.34 -0.01 -8.60
N CYS A 119 1.47 0.07 -7.87
CA CYS A 119 1.64 0.98 -6.75
C CYS A 119 1.60 2.45 -7.19
N VAL A 120 2.31 2.80 -8.26
CA VAL A 120 2.35 4.16 -8.82
C VAL A 120 0.95 4.61 -9.24
N LYS A 121 0.20 3.75 -9.93
CA LYS A 121 -1.20 4.04 -10.32
C LYS A 121 -2.10 4.25 -9.09
N ALA A 122 -1.96 3.40 -8.07
CA ALA A 122 -2.74 3.53 -6.84
C ALA A 122 -2.41 4.83 -6.08
N LEU A 123 -1.12 5.17 -5.93
CA LEU A 123 -0.66 6.42 -5.31
C LEU A 123 -1.13 7.64 -6.10
N GLN A 124 -1.05 7.61 -7.43
CA GLN A 124 -1.54 8.71 -8.28
C GLN A 124 -3.05 8.95 -8.13
N HIS A 125 -3.84 7.90 -7.94
CA HIS A 125 -5.27 8.04 -7.67
C HIS A 125 -5.52 8.60 -6.26
N LEU A 126 -4.81 8.10 -5.26
CA LEU A 126 -4.95 8.49 -3.86
C LEU A 126 -4.47 9.92 -3.58
N SER A 127 -3.57 10.48 -4.39
CA SER A 127 -3.11 11.86 -4.24
C SER A 127 -4.19 12.90 -4.55
N SER A 128 -5.22 12.52 -5.31
CA SER A 128 -6.36 13.39 -5.66
C SER A 128 -7.68 12.96 -5.01
N THR A 129 -7.65 11.93 -4.16
CA THR A 129 -8.85 11.34 -3.56
C THR A 129 -8.81 11.46 -2.04
N TYR A 130 -9.90 11.95 -1.44
CA TYR A 130 -10.04 11.96 0.01
C TYR A 130 -10.20 10.54 0.55
N THR A 131 -9.36 10.16 1.52
CA THR A 131 -9.43 8.88 2.22
C THR A 131 -9.54 9.12 3.72
N LYS A 132 -10.53 8.50 4.36
CA LYS A 132 -10.70 8.60 5.82
C LYS A 132 -9.57 7.89 6.58
N ASN A 133 -9.15 6.71 6.12
CA ASN A 133 -8.07 5.94 6.75
C ASN A 133 -6.77 6.15 5.95
N PRO A 134 -5.67 6.63 6.55
CA PRO A 134 -4.38 6.79 5.87
C PRO A 134 -3.64 5.47 5.59
N GLU A 135 -4.06 4.34 6.17
CA GLU A 135 -3.32 3.07 6.16
C GLU A 135 -2.88 2.63 4.77
N LYS A 136 -3.78 2.65 3.77
CA LYS A 136 -3.45 2.26 2.39
C LYS A 136 -2.35 3.14 1.79
N LYS A 137 -2.40 4.46 2.02
CA LYS A 137 -1.35 5.39 1.58
C LYS A 137 -0.02 5.02 2.22
N VAL A 138 0.00 4.80 3.54
CA VAL A 138 1.22 4.41 4.27
C VAL A 138 1.80 3.09 3.75
N VAL A 139 0.96 2.06 3.54
CA VAL A 139 1.40 0.76 3.01
C VAL A 139 2.01 0.90 1.62
N LEU A 140 1.37 1.64 0.71
CA LEU A 140 1.88 1.86 -0.65
C LEU A 140 3.20 2.65 -0.63
N LEU A 141 3.29 3.71 0.17
CA LEU A 141 4.50 4.53 0.31
C LEU A 141 5.67 3.70 0.88
N HIS A 142 5.43 2.87 1.88
CA HIS A 142 6.44 1.93 2.38
C HIS A 142 6.84 0.90 1.31
N HIS A 143 5.89 0.40 0.53
CA HIS A 143 6.18 -0.58 -0.51
C HIS A 143 7.07 -0.03 -1.64
N VAL A 144 6.97 1.27 -1.94
CA VAL A 144 7.82 1.92 -2.95
C VAL A 144 9.15 2.45 -2.38
N THR A 145 9.33 2.45 -1.06
CA THR A 145 10.55 2.94 -0.41
C THR A 145 11.75 2.08 -0.76
N GLY A 146 12.87 2.70 -1.13
CA GLY A 146 14.13 2.04 -1.49
C GLY A 146 14.20 1.55 -2.94
N ARG A 147 13.09 1.59 -3.70
CA ARG A 147 13.07 1.29 -5.13
C ARG A 147 13.70 2.42 -5.93
N GLN A 148 14.39 2.10 -7.02
CA GLN A 148 15.04 3.07 -7.93
C GLN A 148 14.25 3.19 -9.24
N ASP A 149 13.03 3.73 -9.15
CA ASP A 149 12.14 3.92 -10.30
C ASP A 149 11.73 5.39 -10.45
N ALA A 150 12.01 5.97 -11.62
CA ALA A 150 11.76 7.38 -11.91
C ALA A 150 10.28 7.79 -11.89
N ARG A 151 9.35 6.81 -11.96
CA ARG A 151 7.90 7.04 -11.86
C ARG A 151 7.44 7.33 -10.43
N ILE A 152 8.22 6.94 -9.42
CA ILE A 152 7.84 7.06 -8.00
C ILE A 152 7.82 8.52 -7.53
N PRO A 153 8.90 9.33 -7.67
CA PRO A 153 8.92 10.65 -7.05
C PRO A 153 7.77 11.58 -7.46
N PRO A 154 7.39 11.68 -8.75
CA PRO A 154 6.28 12.55 -9.16
C PRO A 154 4.95 12.23 -8.46
N VAL A 155 4.66 10.95 -8.20
CA VAL A 155 3.40 10.54 -7.55
C VAL A 155 3.46 10.60 -6.03
N VAL A 156 4.67 10.62 -5.44
CA VAL A 156 4.87 10.68 -3.98
C VAL A 156 4.88 12.10 -3.44
N VAL A 157 5.40 13.09 -4.17
CA VAL A 157 5.51 14.50 -3.72
C VAL A 157 4.20 15.06 -3.15
N PRO A 158 3.01 14.85 -3.75
CA PRO A 158 1.75 15.36 -3.20
C PRO A 158 1.46 14.90 -1.76
N PHE A 159 1.95 13.73 -1.36
CA PHE A 159 1.73 13.17 -0.02
C PHE A 159 2.54 13.87 1.09
N LEU A 160 3.51 14.72 0.74
CA LEU A 160 4.18 15.60 1.70
C LEU A 160 3.22 16.64 2.31
N ALA A 161 2.12 16.96 1.62
CA ALA A 161 1.08 17.85 2.10
C ALA A 161 -0.12 17.11 2.73
N ASP A 162 -0.04 15.79 2.94
CA ASP A 162 -1.17 15.01 3.49
C ASP A 162 -1.49 15.41 4.94
N MET A 163 -2.77 15.37 5.32
CA MET A 163 -3.21 15.70 6.68
C MET A 163 -2.64 14.74 7.73
N SER A 164 -2.38 13.49 7.37
CA SER A 164 -1.78 12.49 8.25
C SER A 164 -0.26 12.62 8.27
N ASP A 165 0.31 12.89 9.45
CA ASP A 165 1.75 12.86 9.67
C ASP A 165 2.39 11.51 9.31
N ASP A 166 1.69 10.39 9.50
CA ASP A 166 2.22 9.06 9.13
C ASP A 166 2.39 8.93 7.62
N VAL A 167 1.49 9.55 6.84
CA VAL A 167 1.60 9.63 5.39
C VAL A 167 2.75 10.55 4.99
N LYS A 168 2.87 11.73 5.61
CA LYS A 168 4.01 12.63 5.37
C LYS A 168 5.35 11.93 5.64
N ILE A 169 5.48 11.22 6.76
CA ILE A 169 6.69 10.48 7.14
C ILE A 169 7.00 9.38 6.13
N ALA A 170 5.99 8.60 5.71
CA ALA A 170 6.17 7.56 4.72
C ALA A 170 6.59 8.14 3.35
N ALA A 171 6.04 9.28 2.95
CA ALA A 171 6.40 9.99 1.73
C ALA A 171 7.84 10.52 1.77
N LEU A 172 8.25 11.12 2.89
CA LEU A 172 9.63 11.56 3.12
C LEU A 172 10.63 10.40 2.98
N LYS A 173 10.33 9.25 3.58
CA LYS A 173 11.17 8.03 3.47
C LYS A 173 11.23 7.51 2.03
N ALA A 174 10.10 7.49 1.33
CA ALA A 174 10.04 7.06 -0.06
C ALA A 174 10.83 7.98 -1.00
N LEU A 175 10.89 9.29 -0.70
CA LEU A 175 11.64 10.28 -1.48
C LEU A 175 13.13 10.39 -1.10
N ALA A 176 13.53 9.90 0.07
CA ALA A 176 14.87 10.11 0.64
C ALA A 176 16.01 9.64 -0.29
N SER A 177 15.81 8.55 -1.04
CA SER A 177 16.81 8.03 -1.98
C SER A 177 16.80 8.73 -3.34
N PHE A 178 15.95 9.74 -3.54
CA PHE A 178 15.80 10.43 -4.81
C PHE A 178 16.25 11.88 -4.70
N LYS A 179 17.11 12.28 -5.65
CA LYS A 179 17.41 13.69 -5.88
C LYS A 179 16.43 14.32 -6.87
N TYR A 180 15.13 14.13 -6.62
CA TYR A 180 14.05 14.66 -7.45
C TYR A 180 13.75 16.11 -7.07
N GLU A 181 14.31 17.06 -7.81
CA GLU A 181 14.31 18.48 -7.45
C GLU A 181 12.94 19.05 -7.01
N PRO A 182 11.79 18.70 -7.63
CA PRO A 182 10.49 19.18 -7.16
C PRO A 182 10.10 18.78 -5.73
N ALA A 183 10.76 17.78 -5.13
CA ALA A 183 10.56 17.40 -3.74
C ALA A 183 11.30 18.31 -2.75
N ARG A 184 12.33 19.04 -3.19
CA ARG A 184 13.23 19.81 -2.32
C ARG A 184 12.49 20.82 -1.45
N GLU A 185 11.76 21.73 -2.07
CA GLU A 185 11.05 22.79 -1.35
C GLU A 185 9.94 22.26 -0.41
N PRO A 186 9.08 21.31 -0.84
CA PRO A 186 8.15 20.64 0.08
C PRO A 186 8.81 19.97 1.29
N MET A 187 9.95 19.31 1.11
CA MET A 187 10.69 18.69 2.21
C MET A 187 11.28 19.73 3.18
N LEU A 188 11.82 20.83 2.65
CA LEU A 188 12.32 21.96 3.45
C LEU A 188 11.19 22.63 4.23
N ALA A 189 10.03 22.80 3.62
CA ALA A 189 8.84 23.36 4.28
C ALA A 189 8.43 22.52 5.49
N LEU A 190 8.40 21.18 5.34
CA LEU A 190 8.11 20.27 6.46
C LEU A 190 9.16 20.31 7.57
N LEU A 191 10.43 20.57 7.24
CA LEU A 191 11.46 20.74 8.26
C LEU A 191 11.28 22.06 9.04
N THR A 192 10.93 23.14 8.35
CA THR A 192 11.08 24.51 8.88
C THR A 192 9.82 25.15 9.43
N ALA A 193 8.63 24.70 9.00
CA ALA A 193 7.35 25.23 9.44
C ALA A 193 7.09 24.91 10.92
N ASP A 194 6.67 25.93 11.69
CA ASP A 194 6.49 25.86 13.14
C ASP A 194 5.36 24.91 13.55
N GLU A 195 4.32 24.80 12.73
CA GLU A 195 3.16 23.94 12.91
C GLU A 195 3.43 22.47 12.58
N THR A 196 4.58 22.15 11.96
CA THR A 196 4.88 20.77 11.59
C THR A 196 5.25 19.95 12.83
N ALA A 197 4.58 18.80 13.01
CA ALA A 197 4.83 17.91 14.12
C ALA A 197 6.32 17.49 14.19
N ARG A 198 6.88 17.43 15.40
CA ARG A 198 8.31 17.13 15.62
C ARG A 198 8.78 15.84 14.93
N ARG A 199 7.95 14.79 14.95
CA ARG A 199 8.26 13.52 14.26
C ARG A 199 8.40 13.66 12.74
N VAL A 200 7.61 14.54 12.14
CA VAL A 200 7.68 14.84 10.70
C VAL A 200 8.94 15.66 10.41
N GLN A 201 9.25 16.67 11.24
CA GLN A 201 10.50 17.45 11.13
C GLN A 201 11.74 16.54 11.21
N THR A 202 11.79 15.61 12.17
CA THR A 202 12.90 14.63 12.29
C THR A 202 13.00 13.75 11.03
N SER A 203 11.87 13.28 10.50
CA SER A 203 11.86 12.51 9.25
C SER A 203 12.30 13.36 8.05
N ALA A 204 11.94 14.63 8.01
CA ALA A 204 12.32 15.55 6.94
C ALA A 204 13.82 15.84 6.97
N LEU A 205 14.37 16.06 8.18
CA LEU A 205 15.81 16.21 8.41
C LEU A 205 16.58 14.99 7.88
N SER A 206 16.15 13.78 8.24
CA SER A 206 16.74 12.55 7.73
C SER A 206 16.65 12.45 6.21
N ALA A 207 15.48 12.69 5.64
CA ALA A 207 15.26 12.55 4.20
C ALA A 207 16.03 13.60 3.38
N LEU A 208 16.17 14.83 3.88
CA LEU A 208 16.99 15.89 3.27
C LEU A 208 18.49 15.56 3.32
N ALA A 209 18.96 14.93 4.40
CA ALA A 209 20.33 14.45 4.50
C ALA A 209 20.59 13.33 3.48
N ASP A 210 19.67 12.37 3.40
CA ASP A 210 19.81 11.20 2.53
C ASP A 210 19.69 11.58 1.04
N SER A 211 18.85 12.56 0.69
CA SER A 211 18.69 13.03 -0.70
C SER A 211 19.81 13.98 -1.16
N GLY A 212 20.59 14.52 -0.22
CA GLY A 212 21.69 15.44 -0.49
C GLY A 212 21.25 16.77 -1.11
N PHE A 213 20.02 17.20 -0.85
CA PHE A 213 19.56 18.53 -1.25
C PHE A 213 20.33 19.63 -0.51
N SER A 214 20.62 20.72 -1.21
CA SER A 214 21.08 21.95 -0.54
C SER A 214 19.88 22.66 0.06
N VAL A 215 20.05 23.21 1.27
CA VAL A 215 19.05 24.03 1.95
C VAL A 215 19.01 25.47 1.43
N GLY A 216 19.98 25.85 0.58
CA GLY A 216 20.03 27.15 -0.08
C GLY A 216 19.90 28.32 0.89
N GLU A 217 18.99 29.24 0.57
CA GLU A 217 18.73 30.45 1.37
C GLU A 217 18.16 30.16 2.76
N GLN A 218 17.60 28.97 2.99
CA GLN A 218 17.06 28.56 4.28
C GLN A 218 18.14 28.11 5.28
N ARG A 219 19.44 28.26 4.95
CA ARG A 219 20.58 27.81 5.76
C ARG A 219 20.44 28.17 7.24
N ALA A 220 20.27 29.45 7.56
CA ALA A 220 20.21 29.91 8.95
C ALA A 220 19.03 29.30 9.73
N ARG A 221 17.90 29.10 9.06
CA ARG A 221 16.70 28.49 9.65
C ARG A 221 16.88 26.99 9.86
N VAL A 222 17.47 26.28 8.90
CA VAL A 222 17.76 24.85 9.05
C VAL A 222 18.83 24.62 10.12
N GLU A 223 19.85 25.47 10.18
CA GLU A 223 20.94 25.36 11.16
C GLU A 223 20.44 25.40 12.62
N SER A 224 19.42 26.22 12.92
CA SER A 224 18.81 26.28 14.25
C SER A 224 17.90 25.10 14.59
N LEU A 225 17.57 24.25 13.61
CA LEU A 225 16.73 23.06 13.76
C LEU A 225 17.53 21.76 13.76
N LEU A 226 18.83 21.83 13.47
CA LEU A 226 19.69 20.65 13.51
C LEU A 226 19.81 20.09 14.92
N VAL A 227 19.71 18.77 15.01
CA VAL A 227 19.97 17.99 16.21
C VAL A 227 21.04 16.95 15.88
N GLU A 228 21.82 16.51 16.87
CA GLU A 228 22.80 15.44 16.65
C GLU A 228 22.12 14.19 16.05
N PRO A 229 22.77 13.49 15.10
CA PRO A 229 24.14 13.69 14.58
C PRO A 229 24.22 14.63 13.36
N TYR A 230 23.20 15.41 13.05
CA TYR A 230 23.15 16.17 11.79
C TYR A 230 23.95 17.48 11.84
N VAL A 231 24.64 17.80 10.75
CA VAL A 231 25.34 19.07 10.52
C VAL A 231 25.10 19.60 9.10
N LEU A 232 25.27 20.90 8.90
CA LEU A 232 25.31 21.49 7.55
C LEU A 232 26.76 21.60 7.07
N ASP A 233 27.03 21.09 5.88
CA ASP A 233 28.32 21.29 5.22
C ASP A 233 28.43 22.70 4.59
N LYS A 234 29.58 22.97 3.97
CA LYS A 234 29.87 24.26 3.29
C LYS A 234 28.97 24.53 2.09
N ASP A 235 28.43 23.49 1.46
CA ASP A 235 27.56 23.56 0.29
C ASP A 235 26.07 23.65 0.70
N GLY A 236 25.82 23.74 2.01
CA GLY A 236 24.49 23.81 2.59
C GLY A 236 23.73 22.50 2.51
N ARG A 237 24.40 21.35 2.45
CA ARG A 237 23.74 20.05 2.51
C ARG A 237 23.81 19.50 3.93
N ILE A 238 22.75 18.81 4.33
CA ILE A 238 22.67 18.17 5.63
C ILE A 238 23.47 16.86 5.56
N GLN A 239 24.39 16.66 6.49
CA GLN A 239 25.22 15.47 6.62
C GLN A 239 25.02 14.85 8.00
N ARG A 240 25.13 13.52 8.10
CA ARG A 240 25.24 12.84 9.40
C ARG A 240 26.72 12.82 9.79
N ARG A 241 27.05 13.29 11.00
CA ARG A 241 28.38 13.05 11.58
C ARG A 241 28.59 11.55 11.71
N ALA A 242 29.74 11.09 11.23
CA ALA A 242 30.23 9.73 11.44
C ALA A 242 30.61 9.51 12.91
#